data_AF-A0A969BDU4-F1
#
_entry.id   AF-A0A969BDU4-F1
#
_cell.length_a   1.000
_cell.length_b   1.000
_cell.length_c   1.000
_cell.angle_alpha   90.00
_cell.angle_beta   90.00
_cell.angle_gamma   90.00
#
_symmetry.space_group_name_H-M   'P 1'
#
loop_
_entity.id
_entity.type
_entity.pdbx_description
1 polymer ?
#
loop_
_entity_poly.entity_id
_entity_poly.type
_entity_poly.pdbx_seq_one_letter_code
_entity_poly.pdbx_strand_id
1 'polypeptide(L)'
;MVSSLPESQEDLQEKDIQRLERIRHSCAHLMAMAVQRLFPGTKVAIGPVTDTGFYYDFDCPVSITTDDLGKIEVEMRRIIKDNLPIIREEVEREEIKKEIAALNEPYKLEILERIPNGETITRYFIGIPDDGEKELSLFAVDNIKDDRKTVSDEVREYAELVARELHKEGLRVEVDSSGERLGKQIRNAELEKIPVVAVVGKREVENQTLSVRTRQAGDLGALSISETITCLQSAIALNSTI
;
A
#
# COMPACT_ATOMS: atom_id res chain seq x y z
N MET A 1 -11.77 -21.69 -36.24
CA MET A 1 -11.28 -22.27 -34.97
C MET A 1 -10.79 -21.11 -34.12
N VAL A 2 -11.64 -20.59 -33.24
CA VAL A 2 -11.19 -19.62 -32.22
C VAL A 2 -10.98 -20.44 -30.96
N SER A 3 -9.73 -20.78 -30.71
CA SER A 3 -9.29 -21.42 -29.48
C SER A 3 -9.28 -20.37 -28.38
N SER A 4 -10.44 -20.09 -27.77
CA SER A 4 -10.50 -19.38 -26.50
C SER A 4 -10.10 -20.37 -25.40
N LEU A 5 -8.80 -20.35 -25.04
CA LEU A 5 -8.32 -20.98 -23.82
C LEU A 5 -9.09 -20.37 -22.64
N PRO A 6 -9.50 -21.16 -21.63
CA PRO A 6 -10.06 -20.61 -20.40
C PRO A 6 -8.96 -19.79 -19.70
N GLU A 7 -9.23 -18.51 -19.43
CA GLU A 7 -8.33 -17.67 -18.63
C GLU A 7 -8.06 -18.36 -17.28
N SER A 8 -6.79 -18.42 -16.88
CA SER A 8 -6.40 -19.09 -15.65
C SER A 8 -6.86 -18.28 -14.42
N GLN A 9 -7.05 -18.94 -13.27
CA GLN A 9 -7.44 -18.24 -12.03
C GLN A 9 -6.39 -17.22 -11.57
N GLU A 10 -5.11 -17.46 -11.90
CA GLU A 10 -3.99 -16.55 -11.62
C GLU A 10 -4.09 -15.27 -12.47
N ASP A 11 -4.41 -15.40 -13.76
CA ASP A 11 -4.61 -14.24 -14.66
C ASP A 11 -5.79 -13.36 -14.22
N LEU A 12 -6.84 -13.97 -13.66
CA LEU A 12 -8.01 -13.26 -13.13
C LEU A 12 -7.65 -12.49 -11.85
N GLN A 13 -6.92 -13.11 -10.94
CA GLN A 13 -6.46 -12.46 -9.71
C GLN A 13 -5.51 -11.29 -9.98
N GLU A 14 -4.59 -11.43 -10.93
CA GLU A 14 -3.64 -10.37 -11.27
C GLU A 14 -4.33 -9.15 -11.90
N LYS A 15 -5.30 -9.37 -12.80
CA LYS A 15 -6.13 -8.30 -13.37
C LYS A 15 -6.94 -7.56 -12.32
N ASP A 16 -7.46 -8.29 -11.32
CA ASP A 16 -8.22 -7.70 -10.22
C ASP A 16 -7.35 -6.84 -9.31
N ILE A 17 -6.11 -7.28 -9.01
CA ILE A 17 -5.14 -6.50 -8.25
C ILE A 17 -4.80 -5.20 -8.97
N GLN A 18 -4.43 -5.27 -10.25
CA GLN A 18 -4.11 -4.08 -11.06
C GLN A 18 -5.31 -3.13 -11.18
N ARG A 19 -6.53 -3.67 -11.24
CA ARG A 19 -7.75 -2.87 -11.25
C ARG A 19 -7.96 -2.14 -9.93
N LEU A 20 -7.78 -2.83 -8.80
CA LEU A 20 -7.91 -2.23 -7.47
C LEU A 20 -6.86 -1.14 -7.22
N GLU A 21 -5.64 -1.36 -7.71
CA GLU A 21 -4.56 -0.37 -7.64
C GLU A 21 -4.93 0.92 -8.38
N ARG A 22 -5.44 0.82 -9.61
CA ARG A 22 -5.93 1.98 -10.38
C ARG A 22 -7.07 2.71 -9.67
N ILE A 23 -7.99 1.97 -9.04
CA ILE A 23 -9.11 2.56 -8.28
C ILE A 23 -8.56 3.32 -7.07
N ARG A 24 -7.66 2.72 -6.29
CA ARG A 24 -7.05 3.35 -5.11
C ARG A 24 -6.26 4.59 -5.47
N HIS A 25 -5.50 4.54 -6.56
CA HIS A 25 -4.76 5.69 -7.07
C HIS A 25 -5.72 6.84 -7.46
N SER A 26 -6.78 6.52 -8.18
CA SER A 26 -7.82 7.50 -8.55
C SER A 26 -8.49 8.10 -7.30
N CYS A 27 -8.76 7.27 -6.28
CA CYS A 27 -9.32 7.73 -5.01
C CYS A 27 -8.34 8.62 -4.22
N ALA A 28 -7.04 8.40 -4.31
CA ALA A 28 -6.03 9.28 -3.70
C ALA A 28 -6.07 10.67 -4.33
N HIS A 29 -6.15 10.75 -5.67
CA HIS A 29 -6.29 12.03 -6.38
C HIS A 29 -7.60 12.74 -6.05
N LEU A 30 -8.69 11.98 -5.98
CA LEU A 30 -9.99 12.48 -5.56
C LEU A 30 -9.95 13.09 -4.15
N MET A 31 -9.26 12.42 -3.21
CA MET A 31 -9.11 12.92 -1.85
C MET A 31 -8.29 14.20 -1.83
N ALA A 32 -7.20 14.27 -2.59
CA ALA A 32 -6.38 15.48 -2.68
C ALA A 32 -7.17 16.68 -3.19
N MET A 33 -7.97 16.48 -4.24
CA MET A 33 -8.86 17.50 -4.77
C MET A 33 -9.91 17.95 -3.74
N ALA A 34 -10.53 17.01 -3.02
CA ALA A 34 -11.50 17.33 -1.98
C ALA A 34 -10.87 18.16 -0.84
N VAL A 35 -9.67 17.79 -0.40
CA VAL A 35 -8.93 18.52 0.64
C VAL A 35 -8.57 19.93 0.17
N GLN A 36 -8.08 20.11 -1.07
CA GLN A 36 -7.76 21.44 -1.60
C GLN A 36 -9.00 22.35 -1.72
N ARG A 37 -10.16 21.80 -2.07
CA ARG A 37 -11.44 22.54 -2.10
C ARG A 37 -11.90 22.97 -0.72
N LEU A 38 -11.80 22.08 0.26
CA LEU A 38 -12.24 22.35 1.64
C LEU A 38 -11.26 23.23 2.42
N PHE A 39 -9.97 23.13 2.12
CA PHE A 39 -8.89 23.83 2.81
C PHE A 39 -8.02 24.60 1.79
N PRO A 40 -8.46 25.79 1.36
CA PRO A 40 -7.71 26.61 0.42
C PRO A 40 -6.30 26.93 0.92
N GLY A 41 -5.31 26.83 0.03
CA GLY A 41 -3.89 27.02 0.37
C GLY A 41 -3.16 25.75 0.78
N THR A 42 -3.85 24.60 0.85
CA THR A 42 -3.22 23.30 1.07
C THR A 42 -2.32 22.91 -0.10
N LYS A 43 -1.07 22.58 0.21
CA LYS A 43 -0.12 22.00 -0.75
C LYS A 43 -0.12 20.48 -0.65
N VAL A 44 -0.05 19.83 -1.79
CA VAL A 44 -0.02 18.36 -1.92
C VAL A 44 1.40 17.88 -2.16
N ALA A 45 1.78 16.79 -1.50
CA ALA A 45 3.09 16.17 -1.67
C ALA A 45 2.99 14.83 -2.41
N ILE A 46 2.88 13.71 -1.69
CA ILE A 46 2.88 12.36 -2.26
C ILE A 46 1.62 11.63 -1.79
N GLY A 47 0.98 10.89 -2.70
CA GLY A 47 -0.18 10.07 -2.38
C GLY A 47 -0.09 8.66 -2.97
N PRO A 48 0.74 7.77 -2.39
CA PRO A 48 0.93 6.44 -2.93
C PRO A 48 -0.22 5.52 -2.55
N VAL A 49 -0.43 4.50 -3.37
CA VAL A 49 -1.32 3.38 -3.08
C VAL A 49 -0.64 2.39 -2.13
N THR A 50 -1.45 1.70 -1.33
CA THR A 50 -1.01 0.58 -0.49
C THR A 50 -1.76 -0.68 -0.88
N ASP A 51 -1.30 -1.82 -0.34
CA ASP A 51 -1.96 -3.12 -0.40
C ASP A 51 -3.42 -3.12 0.07
N THR A 52 -3.77 -2.19 0.96
CA THR A 52 -5.07 -2.10 1.63
C THR A 52 -5.83 -0.80 1.32
N GLY A 53 -5.20 0.19 0.72
CA GLY A 53 -5.80 1.50 0.48
C GLY A 53 -4.85 2.50 -0.20
N PHE A 54 -4.81 3.72 0.33
CA PHE A 54 -3.95 4.81 -0.12
C PHE A 54 -3.83 5.83 1.03
N TYR A 55 -2.80 6.67 0.98
CA TYR A 55 -2.70 7.86 1.82
C TYR A 55 -2.26 9.06 1.00
N TYR A 56 -2.29 10.25 1.59
CA TYR A 56 -1.80 11.45 0.94
C TYR A 56 -1.21 12.40 1.97
N ASP A 57 -0.03 12.93 1.67
CA ASP A 57 0.65 13.93 2.49
C ASP A 57 0.22 15.34 2.07
N PHE A 58 -0.27 16.12 3.05
CA PHE A 58 -0.72 17.48 2.87
C PHE A 58 0.03 18.45 3.78
N ASP A 59 0.47 19.57 3.22
CA ASP A 59 0.88 20.75 3.96
C ASP A 59 -0.28 21.73 3.98
N CYS A 60 -1.06 21.67 5.06
CA CYS A 60 -2.26 22.47 5.26
C CYS A 60 -1.96 23.68 6.16
N PRO A 61 -2.48 24.88 5.84
CA PRO A 61 -2.38 26.03 6.74
C PRO A 61 -3.19 25.84 8.03
N VAL A 62 -4.16 24.92 8.03
CA VAL A 62 -5.01 24.58 9.18
C VAL A 62 -4.90 23.08 9.44
N SER A 63 -4.78 22.69 10.70
CA SER A 63 -4.75 21.27 11.09
C SER A 63 -6.08 20.59 10.79
N ILE A 64 -6.02 19.53 9.98
CA ILE A 64 -7.17 18.64 9.72
C ILE A 64 -7.44 17.82 10.99
N THR A 65 -8.69 17.84 11.45
CA THR A 65 -9.14 17.07 12.61
C THR A 65 -9.99 15.86 12.20
N THR A 66 -10.24 14.94 13.13
CA THR A 66 -11.10 13.78 12.89
C THR A 66 -12.51 14.16 12.42
N ASP A 67 -13.04 15.30 12.89
CA ASP A 67 -14.36 15.80 12.50
C ASP A 67 -14.40 16.28 11.03
N ASP A 68 -13.24 16.63 10.47
CA ASP A 68 -13.12 17.06 9.07
C ASP A 68 -13.09 15.88 8.10
N LEU A 69 -12.72 14.67 8.57
CA LEU A 69 -12.71 13.47 7.73
C LEU A 69 -14.09 13.18 7.13
N GLY A 70 -15.16 13.39 7.90
CA GLY A 70 -16.53 13.26 7.40
C GLY A 70 -16.86 14.28 6.32
N LYS A 71 -16.34 15.51 6.41
CA LYS A 71 -16.54 16.56 5.39
C LYS A 71 -15.78 16.22 4.12
N ILE A 72 -14.54 15.75 4.25
CA ILE A 72 -13.71 15.30 3.13
C ILE A 72 -14.40 14.16 2.39
N GLU A 73 -14.93 13.15 3.10
CA GLU A 73 -15.66 12.05 2.47
C GLU A 73 -16.92 12.53 1.71
N VAL A 74 -17.68 13.45 2.29
CA VAL A 74 -18.86 14.05 1.63
C VAL A 74 -18.45 14.78 0.35
N GLU A 75 -17.38 15.56 0.37
CA GLU A 75 -16.89 16.28 -0.80
C GLU A 75 -16.33 15.32 -1.86
N MET A 76 -15.60 14.26 -1.46
CA MET A 76 -15.17 13.20 -2.38
C MET A 76 -16.37 12.55 -3.09
N ARG A 77 -17.44 12.21 -2.34
CA ARG A 77 -18.68 11.66 -2.92
C ARG A 77 -19.37 12.64 -3.86
N ARG A 78 -19.26 13.95 -3.61
CA ARG A 78 -19.80 14.99 -4.48
C ARG A 78 -19.02 15.04 -5.79
N ILE A 79 -17.69 15.09 -5.75
CA ILE A 79 -16.83 15.09 -6.94
C ILE A 79 -17.06 13.83 -7.79
N ILE A 80 -17.24 12.65 -7.16
CA ILE A 80 -17.60 11.42 -7.89
C ILE A 80 -18.92 11.57 -8.65
N LYS A 81 -19.94 12.20 -8.04
CA LYS A 81 -21.23 12.42 -8.69
C LYS A 81 -21.14 13.39 -9.87
N ASP A 82 -20.22 14.34 -9.81
CA ASP A 82 -19.97 15.30 -10.89
C ASP A 82 -19.39 14.60 -12.14
N ASN A 83 -18.92 13.35 -12.00
CA ASN A 83 -18.42 12.49 -13.08
C ASN A 83 -17.43 13.21 -13.99
N LEU A 84 -16.51 13.96 -13.37
CA LEU A 84 -15.50 14.75 -14.06
C LEU A 84 -14.55 13.84 -14.83
N PRO A 85 -14.12 14.23 -16.05
CA PRO A 85 -13.16 13.45 -16.81
C PRO A 85 -11.80 13.44 -16.10
N ILE A 86 -11.16 12.27 -16.04
CA ILE A 86 -9.78 12.15 -15.59
C ILE A 86 -8.89 12.20 -16.83
N ILE A 87 -8.08 13.24 -16.95
CA ILE A 87 -7.18 13.46 -18.09
C ILE A 87 -5.76 13.14 -17.65
N ARG A 88 -5.10 12.23 -18.38
CA ARG A 88 -3.68 11.88 -18.20
C ARG A 88 -2.89 12.53 -19.33
N GLU A 89 -1.92 13.34 -19.00
CA GLU A 89 -1.00 13.98 -19.95
C GLU A 89 0.44 13.59 -19.65
N GLU A 90 1.19 13.25 -20.69
CA GLU A 90 2.64 13.11 -20.60
C GLU A 90 3.27 14.49 -20.81
N VAL A 91 4.16 14.88 -19.90
CA VAL A 91 4.75 16.21 -19.86
C VAL A 91 6.26 16.15 -19.88
N GLU A 92 6.87 17.15 -20.51
CA GLU A 92 8.32 17.30 -20.54
C GLU A 92 8.87 17.80 -19.21
N ARG A 93 9.99 17.23 -18.77
CA ARG A 93 10.62 17.54 -17.48
C ARG A 93 10.94 19.03 -17.30
N GLU A 94 11.45 19.67 -18.34
CA GLU A 94 11.84 21.08 -18.29
C GLU A 94 10.63 22.02 -18.27
N GLU A 95 9.54 21.64 -18.93
CA GLU A 95 8.30 22.41 -18.92
C GLU A 95 7.66 22.36 -17.54
N ILE A 96 7.57 21.16 -16.96
CA ILE A 96 6.94 20.98 -15.67
C ILE A 96 7.75 21.57 -14.52
N LYS A 97 9.09 21.54 -14.61
CA LYS A 97 9.96 22.21 -13.65
C LYS A 97 9.69 23.71 -13.59
N LYS A 98 9.48 24.37 -14.74
CA LYS A 98 9.16 25.80 -14.81
C LYS A 98 7.79 26.09 -14.21
N GLU A 99 6.79 25.24 -14.49
CA GLU A 99 5.44 25.38 -13.94
C GLU A 99 5.42 25.24 -12.41
N ILE A 100 6.04 24.19 -11.87
CA ILE A 100 6.15 23.94 -10.42
C ILE A 100 6.86 25.11 -9.72
N ALA A 101 7.92 25.64 -10.31
CA ALA A 101 8.64 26.80 -9.77
C ALA A 101 7.77 28.07 -9.78
N ALA A 102 6.97 28.29 -10.81
CA ALA A 102 6.04 29.42 -10.89
C ALA A 102 4.88 29.31 -9.89
N LEU A 103 4.45 28.09 -9.56
CA LEU A 103 3.39 27.81 -8.59
C LEU A 103 3.89 27.78 -7.13
N ASN A 104 5.19 27.90 -6.89
CA ASN A 104 5.82 27.86 -5.56
C ASN A 104 5.47 26.58 -4.77
N GLU A 105 5.58 25.44 -5.45
CA GLU A 105 5.33 24.10 -4.90
C GLU A 105 6.65 23.33 -4.68
N PRO A 106 7.40 23.61 -3.60
CA PRO A 106 8.75 23.07 -3.39
C PRO A 106 8.78 21.53 -3.33
N TYR A 107 7.78 20.91 -2.71
CA TYR A 107 7.70 19.45 -2.56
C TYR A 107 7.64 18.72 -3.90
N LYS A 108 6.94 19.29 -4.89
CA LYS A 108 6.84 18.70 -6.22
C LYS A 108 8.15 18.82 -7.00
N LEU A 109 8.93 19.86 -6.73
CA LEU A 109 10.26 20.02 -7.31
C LEU A 109 11.22 18.96 -6.77
N GLU A 110 11.19 18.69 -5.46
CA GLU A 110 11.96 17.60 -4.86
C GLU A 110 11.56 16.23 -5.43
N ILE A 111 10.26 15.98 -5.63
CA ILE A 111 9.78 14.75 -6.25
C ILE A 111 10.30 14.64 -7.69
N LEU A 112 10.21 15.71 -8.48
CA LEU A 112 10.69 15.77 -9.85
C LEU A 112 12.21 15.47 -9.96
N GLU A 113 13.00 15.99 -9.01
CA GLU A 113 14.45 15.76 -8.96
C GLU A 113 14.82 14.32 -8.60
N ARG A 114 13.93 13.59 -7.90
CA ARG A 114 14.12 12.17 -7.60
C ARG A 114 13.80 11.25 -8.78
N ILE A 115 13.15 11.76 -9.83
CA ILE A 115 12.83 10.97 -11.03
C ILE A 115 14.10 10.82 -11.90
N PRO A 116 14.57 9.60 -12.20
CA PRO A 116 15.73 9.38 -13.07
C PRO A 116 15.57 10.02 -14.45
N ASN A 117 16.66 10.53 -15.03
CA ASN A 117 16.65 11.11 -16.38
C ASN A 117 16.27 10.04 -17.42
N GLY A 118 15.26 10.34 -18.25
CA GLY A 118 14.73 9.43 -19.27
C GLY A 118 13.39 8.77 -18.92
N GLU A 119 12.94 8.89 -17.68
CA GLU A 119 11.60 8.44 -17.27
C GLU A 119 10.51 9.40 -17.75
N THR A 120 9.39 8.83 -18.19
CA THR A 120 8.22 9.58 -18.64
C THR A 120 7.50 10.17 -17.43
N ILE A 121 7.24 11.48 -17.46
CA ILE A 121 6.51 12.17 -16.40
C ILE A 121 5.07 12.32 -16.84
N THR A 122 4.17 11.84 -16.00
CA THR A 122 2.72 11.89 -16.23
C THR A 122 2.06 12.84 -15.24
N ARG A 123 1.07 13.56 -15.72
CA ARG A 123 0.27 14.51 -14.96
C ARG A 123 -1.20 14.12 -15.09
N TYR A 124 -1.90 14.14 -13.96
CA TYR A 124 -3.32 13.81 -13.91
C TYR A 124 -4.14 15.04 -13.55
N PHE A 125 -5.25 15.20 -14.26
CA PHE A 125 -6.28 16.19 -13.99
C PHE A 125 -7.61 15.49 -13.72
N ILE A 126 -8.38 16.02 -12.78
CA ILE A 126 -9.77 15.61 -12.55
C ILE A 126 -10.64 16.81 -12.90
N GLY A 127 -11.19 16.85 -14.12
CA GLY A 127 -11.91 18.00 -14.67
C GLY A 127 -11.40 18.40 -16.06
N ILE A 128 -12.13 19.29 -16.73
CA ILE A 128 -11.66 19.96 -17.94
C ILE A 128 -10.98 21.26 -17.48
N PRO A 129 -9.70 21.49 -17.80
CA PRO A 129 -9.07 22.79 -17.58
C PRO A 129 -9.70 23.80 -18.55
N ASP A 130 -10.71 24.57 -18.10
CA ASP A 130 -11.33 25.62 -18.91
C ASP A 130 -10.95 27.01 -18.37
N ASP A 131 -10.23 27.77 -19.20
CA ASP A 131 -10.09 29.23 -19.29
C ASP A 131 -10.07 30.12 -18.02
N GLY A 132 -9.33 29.76 -16.97
CA GLY A 132 -8.83 30.81 -16.05
C GLY A 132 -8.47 30.40 -14.63
N GLU A 133 -8.92 29.24 -14.15
CA GLU A 133 -8.54 28.72 -12.84
C GLU A 133 -7.68 27.47 -13.10
N LYS A 134 -6.36 27.62 -13.04
CA LYS A 134 -5.44 26.49 -13.12
C LYS A 134 -5.69 25.58 -11.90
N GLU A 135 -6.60 24.60 -12.03
CA GLU A 135 -6.74 23.55 -11.02
C GLU A 135 -5.37 22.89 -10.81
N LEU A 136 -5.01 22.70 -9.54
CA LEU A 136 -3.72 22.15 -9.16
C LEU A 136 -3.57 20.77 -9.80
N SER A 137 -2.59 20.67 -10.69
CA SER A 137 -2.25 19.39 -11.31
C SER A 137 -1.60 18.46 -10.29
N LEU A 138 -2.06 17.22 -10.26
CA LEU A 138 -1.49 16.19 -9.40
C LEU A 138 -0.46 15.42 -10.22
N PHE A 139 0.81 15.48 -9.77
CA PHE A 139 1.89 14.73 -10.39
C PHE A 139 1.86 13.31 -9.85
N ALA A 140 1.76 12.36 -10.75
CA ALA A 140 1.99 10.96 -10.43
C ALA A 140 2.91 10.41 -11.49
N VAL A 141 4.02 9.82 -11.06
CA VAL A 141 4.89 9.07 -11.96
C VAL A 141 4.31 7.67 -11.99
N ASP A 142 3.81 7.23 -13.14
CA ASP A 142 3.17 5.91 -13.28
C ASP A 142 4.10 4.74 -12.92
N ASN A 143 5.40 4.98 -12.72
CA ASN A 143 6.40 3.96 -12.42
C ASN A 143 7.33 4.26 -11.26
N ILE A 144 7.08 5.28 -10.43
CA ILE A 144 7.75 5.32 -9.12
C ILE A 144 6.97 4.41 -8.20
N LYS A 145 7.34 3.12 -8.22
CA LYS A 145 7.37 2.34 -6.99
C LYS A 145 8.18 3.19 -6.02
N ASP A 146 7.49 3.89 -5.11
CA ASP A 146 8.17 4.62 -4.06
C ASP A 146 9.02 3.60 -3.33
N ASP A 147 10.34 3.71 -3.47
CA ASP A 147 11.33 2.88 -2.76
C ASP A 147 11.25 3.07 -1.24
N ARG A 148 10.32 3.90 -0.74
CA ARG A 148 9.76 3.79 0.62
C ARG A 148 8.97 2.49 0.71
N LYS A 149 9.68 1.40 0.99
CA LYS A 149 9.16 0.23 1.69
C LYS A 149 8.08 0.65 2.68
N THR A 150 6.82 0.38 2.37
CA THR A 150 5.75 0.69 3.32
C THR A 150 5.91 -0.23 4.51
N VAL A 151 5.44 0.17 5.69
CA VAL A 151 5.47 -0.69 6.89
C VAL A 151 4.82 -2.05 6.61
N SER A 152 3.85 -2.12 5.69
CA SER A 152 3.24 -3.38 5.25
C SER A 152 4.20 -4.21 4.38
N ASP A 153 4.94 -3.58 3.47
CA ASP A 153 5.95 -4.24 2.65
C ASP A 153 7.14 -4.75 3.48
N GLU A 154 7.59 -3.99 4.48
CA GLU A 154 8.65 -4.40 5.42
C GLU A 154 8.24 -5.64 6.22
N VAL A 155 7.00 -5.65 6.72
CA VAL A 155 6.42 -6.79 7.43
C VAL A 155 6.28 -8.00 6.53
N ARG A 156 5.83 -7.81 5.28
CA ARG A 156 5.70 -8.89 4.30
C ARG A 156 7.04 -9.50 3.93
N GLU A 157 8.04 -8.68 3.60
CA GLU A 157 9.38 -9.17 3.25
C GLU A 157 10.03 -9.92 4.41
N TYR A 158 9.84 -9.43 5.64
CA TYR A 158 10.33 -10.12 6.81
C TYR A 158 9.59 -11.44 7.04
N ALA A 159 8.26 -11.49 6.85
CA ALA A 159 7.50 -12.74 6.94
C ALA A 159 7.95 -13.76 5.88
N GLU A 160 8.22 -13.32 4.65
CA GLU A 160 8.78 -14.17 3.58
C GLU A 160 10.20 -14.63 3.89
N LEU A 161 11.04 -13.80 4.51
CA LEU A 161 12.36 -14.18 4.99
C LEU A 161 12.25 -15.28 6.06
N VAL A 162 11.40 -15.09 7.07
CA VAL A 162 11.15 -16.09 8.12
C VAL A 162 10.65 -17.40 7.52
N ALA A 163 9.69 -17.34 6.59
CA ALA A 163 9.17 -18.53 5.92
C ALA A 163 10.26 -19.28 5.14
N ARG A 164 11.15 -18.57 4.43
CA ARG A 164 12.30 -19.18 3.74
C ARG A 164 13.25 -19.88 4.69
N GLU A 165 13.57 -19.28 5.83
CA GLU A 165 14.42 -19.92 6.83
C GLU A 165 13.76 -21.17 7.42
N LEU A 166 12.47 -21.13 7.70
CA LEU A 166 11.72 -22.30 8.18
C LEU A 166 11.62 -23.40 7.11
N HIS A 167 11.43 -23.04 5.84
CA HIS A 167 11.41 -23.99 4.72
C HIS A 167 12.76 -24.70 4.54
N LYS A 168 13.88 -24.00 4.70
CA LYS A 168 15.22 -24.60 4.66
C LYS A 168 15.39 -25.71 5.70
N GLU A 169 14.78 -25.53 6.86
CA GLU A 169 14.74 -26.51 7.96
C GLU A 169 13.69 -27.61 7.74
N GLY A 170 13.05 -27.67 6.57
CA GLY A 170 12.07 -28.68 6.19
C GLY A 170 10.67 -28.49 6.77
N LEU A 171 10.38 -27.32 7.34
CA LEU A 171 9.08 -27.02 7.93
C LEU A 171 8.10 -26.56 6.86
N ARG A 172 6.84 -27.03 6.96
CA ARG A 172 5.74 -26.55 6.11
C ARG A 172 5.22 -25.24 6.67
N VAL A 173 5.47 -24.15 5.95
CA VAL A 173 5.04 -22.80 6.33
C VAL A 173 4.33 -22.14 5.15
N GLU A 174 3.22 -21.47 5.44
CA GLU A 174 2.50 -20.65 4.48
C GLU A 174 2.43 -19.23 5.03
N VAL A 175 2.64 -18.24 4.16
CA VAL A 175 2.52 -16.82 4.51
C VAL A 175 1.18 -16.34 4.02
N ASP A 176 0.35 -15.83 4.93
CA ASP A 176 -0.93 -15.22 4.59
C ASP A 176 -0.70 -13.82 3.98
N SER A 177 -0.95 -13.70 2.67
CA SER A 177 -0.82 -12.46 1.91
C SER A 177 -2.15 -11.75 1.65
N SER A 178 -3.22 -12.09 2.39
CA SER A 178 -4.59 -11.58 2.13
C SER A 178 -4.79 -10.09 2.40
N GLY A 179 -3.84 -9.42 3.09
CA GLY A 179 -3.96 -8.00 3.47
C GLY A 179 -5.07 -7.72 4.49
N GLU A 180 -5.63 -8.76 5.11
CA GLU A 180 -6.67 -8.65 6.13
C GLU A 180 -6.10 -8.16 7.47
N ARG A 181 -6.95 -7.60 8.35
CA ARG A 181 -6.49 -7.18 9.68
C ARG A 181 -5.93 -8.39 10.45
N LEU A 182 -4.78 -8.22 11.09
CA LEU A 182 -4.11 -9.25 11.92
C LEU A 182 -5.06 -10.10 12.79
N GLY A 183 -6.00 -9.45 13.49
CA GLY A 183 -6.98 -10.17 14.32
C GLY A 183 -7.90 -11.11 13.54
N LYS A 184 -8.25 -10.76 12.29
CA LYS A 184 -9.03 -11.61 11.39
C LYS A 184 -8.18 -12.76 10.83
N GLN A 185 -6.93 -12.50 10.47
CA GLN A 185 -5.99 -13.54 10.03
C GLN A 185 -5.75 -14.60 11.13
N ILE A 186 -5.50 -14.15 12.37
CA ILE A 186 -5.35 -15.04 13.53
C ILE A 186 -6.62 -15.89 13.71
N ARG A 187 -7.80 -15.28 13.63
CA ARG A 187 -9.08 -16.00 13.74
C ARG A 187 -9.27 -17.01 12.61
N ASN A 188 -8.90 -16.67 11.38
CA ASN A 188 -8.99 -17.60 10.25
C ASN A 188 -8.03 -18.79 10.45
N ALA A 189 -6.79 -18.54 10.86
CA ALA A 189 -5.82 -19.59 11.18
C ALA A 189 -6.31 -20.52 12.30
N GLU A 190 -6.97 -19.96 13.33
CA GLU A 190 -7.61 -20.75 14.39
C GLU A 190 -8.78 -21.61 13.85
N LEU A 191 -9.60 -21.06 12.95
CA LEU A 191 -10.72 -21.77 12.31
C LEU A 191 -10.25 -22.90 11.39
N GLU A 192 -9.15 -22.68 10.67
CA GLU A 192 -8.49 -23.68 9.81
C GLU A 192 -7.71 -24.72 10.61
N LYS A 193 -7.66 -24.58 11.95
CA LYS A 193 -6.98 -25.48 12.88
C LYS A 193 -5.49 -25.60 12.58
N ILE A 194 -4.86 -24.51 12.17
CA ILE A 194 -3.41 -24.44 11.96
C ILE A 194 -2.71 -24.73 13.30
N PRO A 195 -1.78 -25.72 13.37
CA PRO A 195 -1.18 -26.15 14.63
C PRO A 195 -0.35 -25.07 15.34
N VAL A 196 0.34 -24.25 14.56
CA VAL A 196 1.24 -23.17 15.02
C VAL A 196 1.03 -21.96 14.11
N VAL A 197 0.77 -20.81 14.70
CA VAL A 197 0.59 -19.52 14.03
C VAL A 197 1.74 -18.60 14.44
N ALA A 198 2.54 -18.16 13.48
CA ALA A 198 3.55 -17.13 13.69
C ALA A 198 3.02 -15.78 13.20
N VAL A 199 3.09 -14.78 14.06
CA VAL A 199 2.59 -13.43 13.80
C VAL A 199 3.78 -12.48 13.68
N VAL A 200 3.83 -11.75 12.58
CA VAL A 200 4.82 -10.71 12.31
C VAL A 200 4.10 -9.37 12.24
N GLY A 201 4.45 -8.46 13.14
CA GLY A 201 4.05 -7.06 13.08
C GLY A 201 5.27 -6.14 13.01
N LYS A 202 5.01 -4.83 13.05
CA LYS A 202 6.08 -3.81 12.97
C LYS A 202 7.15 -3.98 14.06
N ARG A 203 6.72 -4.29 15.29
CA ARG A 203 7.63 -4.48 16.44
C ARG A 203 8.52 -5.70 16.26
N GLU A 204 7.99 -6.74 15.63
CA GLU A 204 8.70 -7.99 15.36
C GLU A 204 9.75 -7.80 14.27
N VAL A 205 9.45 -7.01 13.24
CA VAL A 205 10.43 -6.60 12.21
C VAL A 205 11.58 -5.81 12.84
N GLU A 206 11.27 -4.81 13.68
CA GLU A 206 12.27 -3.97 14.35
C GLU A 206 13.19 -4.78 15.28
N ASN A 207 12.65 -5.78 15.97
CA ASN A 207 13.41 -6.58 16.94
C ASN A 207 13.96 -7.90 16.36
N GLN A 208 13.72 -8.18 15.08
CA GLN A 208 14.02 -9.47 14.45
C GLN A 208 13.46 -10.67 15.22
N THR A 209 12.21 -10.54 15.69
CA THR A 209 11.47 -11.58 16.40
C THR A 209 10.21 -11.98 15.62
N LEU A 210 9.45 -12.94 16.13
CA LEU A 210 8.10 -13.30 15.69
C LEU A 210 7.28 -13.74 16.91
N SER A 211 6.01 -13.38 16.95
CA SER A 211 5.11 -13.83 18.01
C SER A 211 4.54 -15.20 17.65
N VAL A 212 4.88 -16.23 18.43
CA VAL A 212 4.47 -17.60 18.13
C VAL A 212 3.30 -18.00 19.01
N ARG A 213 2.23 -18.49 18.41
CA ARG A 213 1.05 -19.01 19.09
C ARG A 213 0.84 -20.46 18.69
N THR A 214 0.63 -21.31 19.68
CA THR A 214 0.37 -22.74 19.46
C THR A 214 -0.99 -23.10 20.02
N ARG A 215 -1.62 -24.10 19.41
CA ARG A 215 -2.91 -24.60 19.90
C ARG A 215 -2.81 -25.31 21.26
N GLN A 216 -1.66 -25.89 21.59
CA GLN A 216 -1.46 -26.67 22.82
C GLN A 216 -1.01 -25.81 24.02
N ALA A 217 -0.09 -24.87 23.80
CA ALA A 217 0.51 -24.06 24.87
C ALA A 217 0.03 -22.61 24.89
N GLY A 218 -0.82 -22.20 23.94
CA GLY A 218 -1.30 -20.82 23.82
C GLY A 218 -0.23 -19.89 23.24
N ASP A 219 -0.20 -18.64 23.71
CA ASP A 219 0.75 -17.63 23.28
C ASP A 219 2.12 -17.86 23.92
N LEU A 220 3.14 -18.12 23.10
CA LEU A 220 4.53 -18.32 23.54
C LEU A 220 5.31 -17.00 23.58
N GLY A 221 4.70 -15.89 23.17
CA GLY A 221 5.34 -14.57 23.13
C GLY A 221 6.26 -14.38 21.93
N ALA A 222 7.08 -13.34 22.00
CA ALA A 222 8.04 -13.00 20.95
C ALA A 222 9.30 -13.87 21.08
N LEU A 223 9.58 -14.65 20.03
CA LEU A 223 10.75 -15.51 19.91
C LEU A 223 11.58 -15.08 18.69
N SER A 224 12.89 -15.28 18.75
CA SER A 224 13.73 -15.14 17.56
C SER A 224 13.47 -16.27 16.55
N ILE A 225 13.93 -16.09 15.32
CA ILE A 225 13.84 -17.12 14.26
C ILE A 225 14.51 -18.42 14.71
N SER A 226 15.71 -18.33 15.27
CA SER A 226 16.49 -19.47 15.75
C SER A 226 15.80 -20.22 16.90
N GLU A 227 15.23 -19.49 17.87
CA GLU A 227 14.46 -20.09 18.96
C GLU A 227 13.20 -20.77 18.44
N THR A 228 12.52 -20.16 17.47
CA THR A 228 11.33 -20.74 16.85
C THR A 228 11.65 -22.04 16.13
N ILE A 229 12.72 -22.08 15.32
CA ILE A 229 13.19 -23.29 14.64
C ILE A 229 13.46 -24.40 15.66
N THR A 230 14.24 -24.09 16.70
CA THR A 230 14.62 -25.05 17.75
C THR A 230 13.39 -25.60 18.47
N CYS A 231 12.44 -24.73 18.81
CA CYS A 231 11.19 -25.11 19.46
C CYS A 231 10.32 -26.01 18.56
N LEU A 232 10.16 -25.66 17.28
CA LEU A 232 9.38 -26.42 16.32
C LEU A 232 10.00 -27.79 16.02
N GLN A 233 11.32 -27.85 15.83
CA GLN A 233 12.05 -29.12 15.64
C GLN A 233 11.92 -30.03 16.87
N SER A 234 12.02 -29.47 18.07
CA SER A 234 11.83 -30.22 19.31
C SER A 234 10.41 -30.77 19.42
N ALA A 235 9.40 -29.95 19.09
CA ALA A 235 7.99 -30.36 19.10
C ALA A 235 7.68 -31.44 18.04
N ILE A 236 8.28 -31.35 16.85
CA ILE A 236 8.16 -32.37 15.81
C ILE A 236 8.80 -33.68 16.29
N ALA A 237 10.01 -33.65 16.83
CA ALA A 237 10.70 -34.83 17.34
C ALA A 237 9.90 -35.53 18.46
N LEU A 238 9.30 -34.76 19.37
CA LEU A 238 8.42 -35.24 20.44
C LEU A 238 7.15 -35.92 19.90
N ASN A 239 6.52 -35.35 18.87
CA ASN A 239 5.30 -35.90 18.26
C ASN A 239 5.56 -37.04 17.26
N SER A 240 6.76 -37.18 16.70
CA SER A 240 7.13 -38.34 15.87
C SER A 240 7.49 -39.60 16.66
N THR A 241 7.48 -39.51 18.01
CA THR A 241 7.82 -40.64 18.91
C THR A 241 6.57 -41.28 19.55
N ILE A 242 5.35 -40.97 19.08
CA ILE A 242 4.09 -41.57 19.56
C ILE A 242 3.27 -42.10 18.38
#